data_AF-A0AAV4FXZ3-F1
#
_entry.id   AF-A0AAV4FXZ3-F1
#
_cell.length_a   1.000
_cell.length_b   1.000
_cell.length_c   1.000
_cell.angle_alpha   90.00
_cell.angle_beta   90.00
_cell.angle_gamma   90.00
#
_symmetry.space_group_name_H-M   'P 1'
#
loop_
_entity.id
_entity.type
_entity.pdbx_description
1 polymer ?
#
loop_
_entity_poly.entity_id
_entity_poly.type
_entity_poly.pdbx_seq_one_letter_code
_entity_poly.pdbx_strand_id
1 'polypeptide(L)'
;MASTVTTTSPIVIRTAEPQDCAQVYKLMRELAIHLKCEQDMKLTIEQFYKDVFEDKPVCYCIVATTAGDAATIVGYSLYFHTYNYLEGFAISMENLYVSPSHRGKGVGTMLWQEVTRHIDSNSYRGRKTKRISSKPIGRDSEHKIPGQNHKSTHYKKYQEKPLSLQILESRWKLFGHILRRHRDNPANKATRAYFIQCGKNHRGRPRTTLPTVLNRDLALIDHEIRLHLSDELDKITALAQDRRQWHEMTVKIERAAEASQTENWDAPRH
;
A
#
# COMPACT_ATOMS: atom_id res chain seq x y z
N MET A 1 16.69 38.34 -7.24
CA MET A 1 16.95 36.92 -6.93
C MET A 1 15.98 36.10 -7.75
N ALA A 2 16.49 35.24 -8.64
CA ALA A 2 15.68 34.59 -9.68
C ALA A 2 14.79 33.48 -9.08
N SER A 3 13.48 33.60 -9.30
CA SER A 3 12.50 32.54 -9.05
C SER A 3 12.68 31.45 -10.10
N THR A 4 13.11 30.26 -9.68
CA THR A 4 13.24 29.08 -10.55
C THR A 4 11.85 28.49 -10.82
N VAL A 5 11.27 28.86 -11.97
CA VAL A 5 10.12 28.17 -12.54
C VAL A 5 10.57 26.74 -12.86
N THR A 6 10.07 25.76 -12.10
CA THR A 6 10.36 24.35 -12.35
C THR A 6 9.48 23.88 -13.50
N THR A 7 9.93 24.08 -14.73
CA THR A 7 9.27 23.57 -15.93
C THR A 7 9.26 22.06 -15.86
N THR A 8 8.11 21.46 -15.55
CA THR A 8 7.96 20.00 -15.50
C THR A 8 7.80 19.53 -16.94
N SER A 9 8.86 18.97 -17.52
CA SER A 9 8.78 18.35 -18.85
C SER A 9 7.67 17.30 -18.87
N PRO A 10 6.86 17.22 -19.94
CA PRO A 10 5.79 16.23 -20.04
C PRO A 10 6.35 14.81 -19.88
N ILE A 11 5.62 13.90 -19.24
CA ILE A 11 6.03 12.50 -19.07
C ILE A 11 5.26 11.65 -20.09
N VAL A 12 5.96 10.76 -20.79
CA VAL A 12 5.37 9.83 -21.77
C VAL A 12 5.49 8.42 -21.22
N ILE A 13 4.41 7.65 -21.28
CA ILE A 13 4.38 6.24 -20.88
C ILE A 13 4.25 5.37 -22.12
N ARG A 14 5.05 4.30 -22.21
CA ARG A 14 5.01 3.34 -23.32
C ARG A 14 5.50 1.97 -22.88
N THR A 15 5.20 0.95 -23.67
CA THR A 15 5.86 -0.36 -23.56
C THR A 15 7.36 -0.21 -23.72
N ALA A 16 8.12 -0.99 -22.95
CA ALA A 16 9.56 -1.08 -23.14
C ALA A 16 9.89 -1.67 -24.52
N GLU A 17 11.00 -1.22 -25.09
CA GLU A 17 11.57 -1.70 -26.34
C GLU A 17 12.95 -2.34 -26.05
N PRO A 18 13.50 -3.18 -26.93
CA PRO A 18 14.74 -3.91 -26.66
C PRO A 18 15.94 -3.00 -26.31
N GLN A 19 16.00 -1.79 -26.88
CA GLN A 19 16.98 -0.75 -26.56
C GLN A 19 16.91 -0.22 -25.11
N ASP A 20 15.79 -0.41 -24.43
CA ASP A 20 15.57 0.12 -23.08
C ASP A 20 16.22 -0.75 -21.99
N CYS A 21 16.59 -2.00 -22.31
CA CYS A 21 17.08 -2.99 -21.35
C CYS A 21 18.18 -2.45 -20.43
N ALA A 22 19.18 -1.76 -20.99
CA ALA A 22 20.30 -1.24 -20.21
C ALA A 22 19.87 -0.17 -19.20
N GLN A 23 18.94 0.71 -19.58
CA GLN A 23 18.45 1.78 -18.71
C GLN A 23 17.46 1.28 -17.67
N VAL A 24 16.57 0.36 -18.03
CA VAL A 24 15.69 -0.29 -17.06
C VAL A 24 16.51 -1.06 -16.04
N TYR A 25 17.54 -1.80 -16.47
CA TYR A 25 18.46 -2.51 -15.58
C TYR A 25 19.19 -1.56 -14.61
N LYS A 26 19.60 -0.38 -15.09
CA LYS A 26 20.16 0.67 -14.21
C LYS A 26 19.16 1.09 -13.12
N LEU A 27 17.89 1.32 -13.47
CA LEU A 27 16.85 1.67 -12.49
C LEU A 27 16.54 0.50 -11.54
N MET A 28 16.57 -0.75 -12.00
CA MET A 28 16.45 -1.93 -11.15
C MET A 28 17.58 -1.99 -10.11
N ARG A 29 18.82 -1.68 -10.53
CA ARG A 29 19.97 -1.61 -9.64
C ARG A 29 19.84 -0.48 -8.62
N GLU A 30 19.34 0.70 -9.04
CA GLU A 30 19.05 1.80 -8.10
C GLU A 30 18.02 1.39 -7.04
N LEU A 31 16.96 0.68 -7.44
CA LEU A 31 15.98 0.12 -6.51
C LEU A 31 16.63 -0.89 -5.56
N ALA A 32 17.49 -1.78 -6.06
CA ALA A 32 18.18 -2.78 -5.24
C ALA A 32 19.10 -2.12 -4.20
N ILE A 33 19.82 -1.06 -4.58
CA ILE A 33 20.64 -0.26 -3.64
C ILE A 33 19.75 0.38 -2.56
N HIS A 34 18.60 0.94 -2.96
CA HIS A 34 17.66 1.54 -2.01
C HIS A 34 17.12 0.51 -1.00
N LEU A 35 16.88 -0.72 -1.45
CA LEU A 35 16.44 -1.85 -0.62
C LEU A 35 17.57 -2.58 0.10
N LYS A 36 18.84 -2.17 -0.10
CA LYS A 36 20.05 -2.80 0.46
C LYS A 36 20.18 -4.28 0.08
N CYS A 37 19.86 -4.61 -1.16
CA CYS A 37 19.90 -5.98 -1.70
C CYS A 37 20.61 -6.05 -3.07
N GLU A 38 21.44 -5.06 -3.41
CA GLU A 38 22.15 -5.05 -4.71
C GLU A 38 23.16 -6.19 -4.85
N GLN A 39 23.70 -6.69 -3.73
CA GLN A 39 24.64 -7.82 -3.73
C GLN A 39 23.96 -9.15 -4.10
N ASP A 40 22.64 -9.24 -3.91
CA ASP A 40 21.85 -10.43 -4.25
C ASP A 40 21.40 -10.43 -5.72
N MET A 41 21.70 -9.37 -6.46
CA MET A 41 21.25 -9.20 -7.83
C MET A 41 22.07 -10.07 -8.79
N LYS A 42 21.46 -11.18 -9.24
CA LYS A 42 22.05 -12.15 -10.19
C LYS A 42 21.59 -11.98 -11.63
N LEU A 43 20.55 -11.17 -11.86
CA LEU A 43 20.01 -10.90 -13.19
C LEU A 43 21.06 -10.17 -14.04
N THR A 44 21.19 -10.52 -15.32
CA THR A 44 22.01 -9.77 -16.28
C THR A 44 21.13 -9.04 -17.30
N ILE A 45 21.70 -8.07 -18.02
CA ILE A 45 20.97 -7.33 -19.07
C ILE A 45 20.53 -8.28 -20.19
N GLU A 46 21.38 -9.24 -20.55
CA GLU A 46 21.10 -10.25 -21.57
C GLU A 46 19.95 -11.16 -21.13
N GLN A 47 19.95 -11.60 -19.87
CA GLN A 47 18.86 -12.40 -19.35
C GLN A 47 17.55 -11.61 -19.33
N PHE A 48 17.59 -10.35 -18.89
CA PHE A 48 16.43 -9.47 -18.90
C PHE A 48 15.87 -9.25 -20.32
N TYR A 49 16.75 -9.07 -21.30
CA TYR A 49 16.34 -8.98 -22.70
C TYR A 49 15.56 -10.23 -23.14
N LYS A 50 16.09 -11.42 -22.85
CA LYS A 50 15.44 -12.68 -23.22
C LYS A 50 14.08 -12.85 -22.55
N ASP A 51 14.01 -12.53 -21.25
CA ASP A 51 12.80 -12.68 -20.45
C ASP A 51 11.66 -11.75 -20.90
N VAL A 52 11.97 -10.63 -21.55
CA VAL A 52 10.97 -9.62 -21.97
C VAL A 52 10.68 -9.65 -23.47
N PHE A 53 11.65 -9.97 -24.33
CA PHE A 53 11.55 -9.72 -25.78
C PHE A 53 11.68 -10.94 -26.70
N GLU A 54 12.05 -12.13 -26.20
CA GLU A 54 12.01 -13.35 -27.03
C GLU A 54 10.58 -13.89 -27.21
N ASP A 55 10.39 -14.88 -28.08
CA ASP A 55 9.08 -15.41 -28.54
C ASP A 55 8.06 -15.74 -27.43
N LYS A 56 8.52 -15.96 -26.19
CA LYS A 56 7.68 -16.24 -25.04
C LYS A 56 8.11 -15.37 -23.85
N PRO A 57 7.60 -14.13 -23.75
CA PRO A 57 7.96 -13.24 -22.65
C PRO A 57 7.51 -13.84 -21.31
N VAL A 58 8.44 -13.91 -20.37
CA VAL A 58 8.21 -14.31 -18.98
C VAL A 58 7.58 -13.16 -18.20
N CYS A 59 7.95 -11.93 -18.55
CA CYS A 59 7.44 -10.71 -17.93
C CYS A 59 7.31 -9.59 -18.96
N TYR A 60 6.63 -8.52 -18.56
CA TYR A 60 6.34 -7.36 -19.37
C TYR A 60 6.81 -6.10 -18.63
N CYS A 61 7.28 -5.12 -19.39
CA CYS A 61 7.82 -3.89 -18.85
C CYS A 61 7.17 -2.67 -19.52
N ILE A 62 6.68 -1.74 -18.69
CA ILE A 62 6.26 -0.39 -19.10
C ILE A 62 7.30 0.60 -18.59
N VAL A 63 7.64 1.59 -19.41
CA VAL A 63 8.63 2.63 -19.07
C VAL A 63 7.99 4.02 -19.11
N ALA A 64 8.52 4.92 -18.28
CA ALA A 64 8.21 6.33 -18.28
C ALA A 64 9.42 7.12 -18.77
N THR A 65 9.24 7.95 -19.80
CA THR A 65 10.29 8.80 -20.38
C THR A 65 9.92 10.29 -20.29
N THR A 66 10.91 11.15 -20.41
CA THR A 66 10.69 12.61 -20.50
C THR A 66 10.39 13.02 -21.94
N ALA A 67 9.38 13.86 -22.14
CA ALA A 67 9.05 14.37 -23.46
C ALA A 67 10.21 15.19 -24.05
N GLY A 68 10.55 14.91 -25.30
CA GLY A 68 11.72 15.47 -25.98
C GLY A 68 13.01 14.66 -25.79
N ASP A 69 13.02 13.71 -24.85
CA ASP A 69 14.11 12.75 -24.68
C ASP A 69 13.53 11.35 -24.37
N ALA A 70 13.14 10.67 -25.45
CA ALA A 70 12.62 9.31 -25.38
C ALA A 70 13.69 8.28 -24.98
N ALA A 71 14.97 8.66 -25.00
CA ALA A 71 16.05 7.81 -24.53
C ALA A 71 16.07 7.79 -23.01
N THR A 72 15.89 8.92 -22.32
CA THR A 72 15.95 8.95 -20.85
C THR A 72 14.72 8.32 -20.19
N ILE A 73 14.92 7.16 -19.56
CA ILE A 73 13.90 6.47 -18.75
C ILE A 73 13.98 6.95 -17.31
N VAL A 74 12.87 7.47 -16.78
CA VAL A 74 12.76 8.03 -15.43
C VAL A 74 11.97 7.15 -14.46
N GLY A 75 11.37 6.07 -14.95
CA GLY A 75 10.67 5.07 -14.16
C GLY A 75 10.27 3.86 -14.99
N TYR A 76 9.96 2.75 -14.32
CA TYR A 76 9.49 1.53 -14.97
C TYR A 76 8.48 0.78 -14.09
N SER A 77 7.70 -0.08 -14.72
CA SER A 77 6.84 -1.06 -14.07
C SER A 77 7.07 -2.43 -14.69
N LEU A 78 7.37 -3.43 -13.86
CA LEU A 78 7.56 -4.82 -14.27
C LEU A 78 6.39 -5.67 -13.75
N TYR A 79 5.78 -6.46 -14.63
CA TYR A 79 4.62 -7.29 -14.28
C TYR A 79 4.61 -8.59 -15.09
N PHE A 80 3.84 -9.57 -14.63
CA PHE A 80 3.68 -10.85 -15.31
C PHE A 80 2.24 -11.37 -15.16
N HIS A 81 1.85 -12.25 -16.09
CA HIS A 81 0.56 -12.92 -16.05
C HIS A 81 0.57 -14.03 -15.01
N THR A 82 -0.48 -14.09 -14.20
CA THR A 82 -0.67 -15.11 -13.16
C THR A 82 -2.05 -15.74 -13.25
N TYR A 83 -2.28 -16.78 -12.46
CA TYR A 83 -3.58 -17.42 -12.31
C TYR A 83 -3.95 -17.51 -10.85
N ASN A 84 -5.12 -16.96 -10.51
CA ASN A 84 -5.73 -17.06 -9.21
C ASN A 84 -6.78 -18.18 -9.24
N TYR A 85 -6.74 -19.12 -8.30
CA TYR A 85 -7.67 -20.26 -8.29
C TYR A 85 -9.14 -19.86 -8.01
N LEU A 86 -9.38 -18.69 -7.42
CA LEU A 86 -10.72 -18.14 -7.18
C LEU A 86 -11.22 -17.28 -8.33
N GLU A 87 -10.33 -16.50 -8.95
CA GLU A 87 -10.71 -15.40 -9.85
C GLU A 87 -10.28 -15.61 -11.30
N GLY A 88 -9.43 -16.62 -11.57
CA GLY A 88 -8.93 -16.97 -12.89
C GLY A 88 -7.71 -16.15 -13.29
N PHE A 89 -7.70 -15.66 -14.54
CA PHE A 89 -6.59 -14.86 -15.07
C PHE A 89 -6.38 -13.58 -14.23
N ALA A 90 -5.13 -13.37 -13.82
CA ALA A 90 -4.73 -12.22 -13.01
C ALA A 90 -3.37 -11.69 -13.48
N ILE A 91 -3.01 -10.51 -12.97
CA ILE A 91 -1.67 -9.95 -13.18
C ILE A 91 -1.04 -9.67 -11.82
N SER A 92 0.25 -10.00 -11.73
CA SER A 92 1.07 -9.62 -10.60
C SER A 92 2.08 -8.57 -11.03
N MET A 93 2.10 -7.45 -10.31
CA MET A 93 3.11 -6.42 -10.48
C MET A 93 4.26 -6.71 -9.53
N GLU A 94 5.46 -6.90 -10.08
CA GLU A 94 6.65 -7.21 -9.29
C GLU A 94 7.31 -5.93 -8.79
N ASN A 95 7.52 -4.94 -9.67
CA ASN A 95 8.16 -3.69 -9.32
C ASN A 95 7.45 -2.51 -9.98
N LEU A 96 7.36 -1.41 -9.24
CA LEU A 96 7.01 -0.09 -9.74
C LEU A 96 8.06 0.88 -9.17
N TYR A 97 8.88 1.46 -10.02
CA TYR A 97 9.95 2.36 -9.59
C TYR A 97 9.94 3.65 -10.38
N VAL A 98 10.20 4.75 -9.66
CA VAL A 98 10.38 6.09 -10.22
C VAL A 98 11.65 6.67 -9.61
N SER A 99 12.51 7.19 -10.48
CA SER A 99 13.74 7.90 -10.10
C SER A 99 13.43 9.02 -9.10
N PRO A 100 14.28 9.25 -8.09
CA PRO A 100 14.00 10.24 -7.03
C PRO A 100 13.62 11.64 -7.54
N SER A 101 14.25 12.11 -8.61
CA SER A 101 14.00 13.42 -9.24
C SER A 101 12.63 13.54 -9.91
N HIS A 102 11.93 12.43 -10.12
CA HIS A 102 10.61 12.38 -10.77
C HIS A 102 9.49 11.89 -9.84
N ARG A 103 9.80 11.67 -8.54
CA ARG A 103 8.79 11.36 -7.52
C ARG A 103 7.93 12.58 -7.18
N GLY A 104 6.71 12.34 -6.70
CA GLY A 104 5.75 13.40 -6.38
C GLY A 104 5.09 14.07 -7.60
N LYS A 105 5.47 13.67 -8.82
CA LYS A 105 4.94 14.22 -10.09
C LYS A 105 3.87 13.33 -10.76
N GLY A 106 3.30 12.36 -10.05
CA GLY A 106 2.28 11.44 -10.59
C GLY A 106 2.79 10.31 -11.50
N VAL A 107 4.09 10.25 -11.83
CA VAL A 107 4.67 9.25 -12.76
C VAL A 107 4.33 7.80 -12.39
N GLY A 108 4.40 7.45 -11.09
CA GLY A 108 4.06 6.10 -10.63
C GLY A 108 2.60 5.72 -10.88
N THR A 109 1.68 6.69 -10.78
CA THR A 109 0.28 6.48 -11.11
C THR A 109 0.07 6.30 -12.61
N MET A 110 0.78 7.07 -13.43
CA MET A 110 0.72 6.92 -14.89
C MET A 110 1.20 5.53 -15.33
N LEU A 111 2.32 5.05 -14.77
CA LEU A 111 2.82 3.69 -14.98
C LEU A 111 1.80 2.61 -14.57
N TRP A 112 1.19 2.75 -13.38
CA TRP A 112 0.17 1.81 -12.90
C TRP A 112 -1.08 1.76 -13.80
N GLN A 113 -1.54 2.93 -14.25
CA GLN A 113 -2.66 3.05 -15.17
C GLN A 113 -2.36 2.43 -16.53
N GLU A 114 -1.12 2.55 -17.03
CA GLU A 114 -0.72 1.90 -18.27
C GLU A 114 -0.72 0.39 -18.14
N VAL A 115 -0.13 -0.15 -17.05
CA VAL A 115 -0.16 -1.59 -16.81
C VAL A 115 -1.58 -2.11 -16.81
N THR A 116 -2.50 -1.39 -16.16
CA THR A 116 -3.94 -1.71 -16.20
C THR A 116 -4.50 -1.68 -17.61
N ARG A 117 -4.22 -0.62 -18.37
CA ARG A 117 -4.81 -0.45 -19.71
C ARG A 117 -4.37 -1.56 -20.64
N HIS A 118 -3.10 -1.97 -20.54
CA HIS A 118 -2.56 -3.14 -21.23
C HIS A 118 -3.34 -4.41 -20.88
N ILE A 119 -3.88 -4.55 -19.67
CA ILE A 119 -4.73 -5.71 -19.31
C ILE A 119 -6.08 -5.66 -20.01
N ASP A 120 -6.72 -4.49 -20.01
CA ASP A 120 -8.04 -4.30 -20.63
C ASP A 120 -7.96 -4.56 -22.14
N SER A 121 -6.90 -4.06 -22.80
CA SER A 121 -6.68 -4.21 -24.24
C SER A 121 -6.19 -5.60 -24.65
N ASN A 122 -5.29 -6.22 -23.87
CA ASN A 122 -4.73 -7.54 -24.20
C ASN A 122 -5.53 -8.70 -23.62
N SER A 123 -6.79 -8.52 -23.22
CA SER A 123 -7.75 -9.56 -22.77
C SER A 123 -7.33 -10.96 -23.24
N TYR A 124 -6.51 -11.63 -22.42
CA TYR A 124 -5.70 -12.74 -22.91
C TYR A 124 -6.65 -13.88 -23.24
N ARG A 125 -6.76 -14.23 -24.54
CA ARG A 125 -7.75 -15.18 -25.07
C ARG A 125 -9.21 -14.84 -24.69
N GLY A 126 -9.58 -13.56 -24.72
CA GLY A 126 -10.97 -13.11 -24.49
C GLY A 126 -11.43 -13.16 -23.02
N ARG A 127 -10.50 -13.29 -22.06
CA ARG A 127 -10.83 -13.33 -20.63
C ARG A 127 -10.69 -11.95 -20.01
N LYS A 128 -11.74 -11.48 -19.34
CA LYS A 128 -11.66 -10.28 -18.51
C LYS A 128 -10.82 -10.57 -17.27
N THR A 129 -9.79 -9.78 -17.02
CA THR A 129 -9.07 -9.80 -15.72
C THR A 129 -10.01 -9.33 -14.61
N LYS A 130 -9.83 -9.83 -13.39
CA LYS A 130 -10.57 -9.35 -12.22
C LYS A 130 -9.68 -8.71 -11.15
N ARG A 131 -8.35 -8.85 -11.23
CA ARG A 131 -7.46 -8.44 -10.14
C ARG A 131 -6.00 -8.17 -10.55
N ILE A 132 -5.41 -7.14 -9.95
CA ILE A 132 -3.98 -6.83 -10.00
C ILE A 132 -3.42 -7.00 -8.58
N SER A 133 -2.55 -7.98 -8.36
CA SER A 133 -1.85 -8.12 -7.08
C SER A 133 -0.50 -7.41 -7.14
N SER A 134 -0.27 -6.39 -6.30
CA SER A 134 1.08 -5.88 -6.03
C SER A 134 1.58 -6.44 -4.70
N LYS A 135 2.77 -7.02 -4.65
CA LYS A 135 3.42 -7.22 -3.35
C LYS A 135 3.76 -5.85 -2.78
N PRO A 136 3.35 -5.50 -1.55
CA PRO A 136 3.80 -4.26 -0.93
C PRO A 136 5.33 -4.32 -0.78
N ILE A 137 6.02 -3.41 -1.46
CA ILE A 137 7.44 -3.12 -1.24
C ILE A 137 7.63 -2.80 0.24
N GLY A 138 8.69 -3.35 0.84
CA GLY A 138 8.93 -3.46 2.28
C GLY A 138 8.46 -2.27 3.13
N ARG A 139 7.80 -2.62 4.25
CA ARG A 139 7.74 -1.74 5.43
C ARG A 139 9.19 -1.50 5.85
N ASP A 140 9.70 -0.29 5.62
CA ASP A 140 10.68 0.40 6.47
C ASP A 140 11.09 1.72 5.80
N SER A 141 10.18 2.69 5.83
CA SER A 141 10.47 4.13 5.94
C SER A 141 9.17 4.92 5.79
N GLU A 142 8.50 5.16 6.93
CA GLU A 142 7.52 6.24 7.02
C GLU A 142 8.25 7.59 6.85
N HIS A 143 8.48 8.00 5.60
CA HIS A 143 8.57 9.42 5.27
C HIS A 143 7.24 9.80 4.63
N LYS A 144 6.43 10.55 5.40
CA LYS A 144 5.22 11.20 4.88
C LYS A 144 5.64 12.18 3.77
N ILE A 145 5.30 11.84 2.53
CA ILE A 145 5.41 12.75 1.39
C ILE A 145 4.24 13.75 1.49
N PRO A 146 4.48 15.06 1.54
CA PRO A 146 3.42 16.06 1.45
C PRO A 146 2.98 16.20 -0.01
N GLY A 147 1.66 16.25 -0.22
CA GLY A 147 1.06 16.48 -1.53
C GLY A 147 1.07 15.27 -2.46
N GLN A 148 0.04 14.41 -2.36
CA GLN A 148 -0.82 14.01 -3.48
C GLN A 148 -1.67 12.77 -3.12
N ASN A 149 -2.88 12.83 -3.63
CA ASN A 149 -4.07 12.13 -3.20
C ASN A 149 -4.45 11.08 -4.27
N HIS A 150 -3.78 9.93 -4.30
CA HIS A 150 -3.97 8.94 -5.38
C HIS A 150 -4.18 7.49 -4.95
N LYS A 151 -4.24 7.18 -3.64
CA LYS A 151 -4.46 5.79 -3.21
C LYS A 151 -5.93 5.34 -3.33
N SER A 152 -6.91 6.23 -3.14
CA SER A 152 -8.35 5.89 -3.08
C SER A 152 -8.94 5.41 -4.41
N THR A 153 -8.51 5.99 -5.54
CA THR A 153 -9.09 5.69 -6.86
C THR A 153 -8.68 4.32 -7.39
N HIS A 154 -7.51 3.81 -6.99
CA HIS A 154 -6.98 2.55 -7.48
C HIS A 154 -7.74 1.38 -6.86
N TYR A 155 -7.91 1.40 -5.53
CA TYR A 155 -8.62 0.35 -4.78
C TYR A 155 -10.10 0.20 -5.17
N LYS A 156 -10.80 1.34 -5.39
CA LYS A 156 -12.21 1.35 -5.82
C LYS A 156 -12.43 0.71 -7.20
N LYS A 157 -11.48 0.84 -8.13
CA LYS A 157 -11.63 0.30 -9.50
C LYS A 157 -11.50 -1.23 -9.57
N TYR A 158 -10.74 -1.87 -8.67
CA TYR A 158 -10.52 -3.34 -8.67
C TYR A 158 -11.13 -4.07 -7.48
N GLN A 159 -12.05 -3.46 -6.74
CA GLN A 159 -12.67 -4.07 -5.56
C GLN A 159 -11.65 -4.54 -4.50
N GLU A 160 -10.47 -3.93 -4.42
CA GLU A 160 -9.45 -4.28 -3.42
C GLU A 160 -9.54 -3.35 -2.20
N LYS A 161 -9.46 -3.90 -0.99
CA LYS A 161 -9.37 -3.09 0.24
C LYS A 161 -7.92 -2.65 0.48
N PRO A 162 -7.63 -1.37 0.78
CA PRO A 162 -6.32 -0.92 1.25
C PRO A 162 -5.80 -1.77 2.41
N LEU A 163 -4.48 -2.05 2.42
CA LEU A 163 -3.85 -2.81 3.51
C LEU A 163 -4.10 -2.20 4.90
N SER A 164 -4.22 -0.87 4.99
CA SER A 164 -4.57 -0.17 6.24
C SER A 164 -5.92 -0.60 6.81
N LEU A 165 -6.93 -0.78 5.95
CA LEU A 165 -8.25 -1.28 6.36
C LEU A 165 -8.19 -2.76 6.73
N GLN A 166 -7.41 -3.58 6.00
CA GLN A 166 -7.22 -5.00 6.35
C GLN A 166 -6.52 -5.17 7.71
N ILE A 167 -5.53 -4.34 8.02
CA ILE A 167 -4.83 -4.32 9.32
C ILE A 167 -5.79 -3.87 10.42
N LEU A 168 -6.65 -2.87 10.16
CA LEU A 168 -7.68 -2.42 11.10
C LEU A 168 -8.65 -3.55 11.43
N GLU A 169 -9.22 -4.18 10.41
CA GLU A 169 -10.16 -5.31 10.54
C GLU A 169 -9.54 -6.45 11.36
N SER A 170 -8.31 -6.86 11.00
CA SER A 170 -7.59 -7.94 11.69
C SER A 170 -7.31 -7.62 13.16
N ARG A 171 -6.95 -6.37 13.45
CA ARG A 171 -6.66 -5.90 14.81
C ARG A 171 -7.90 -5.94 15.71
N TRP A 172 -9.04 -5.46 15.22
CA TRP A 172 -10.29 -5.48 15.99
C TRP A 172 -10.84 -6.91 16.16
N LYS A 173 -10.67 -7.79 15.17
CA LYS A 173 -10.99 -9.22 15.31
C LYS A 173 -10.16 -9.88 16.42
N LEU A 174 -8.84 -9.68 16.40
CA LEU A 174 -7.93 -10.23 17.41
C LEU A 174 -8.22 -9.64 18.80
N PHE A 175 -8.42 -8.33 18.90
CA PHE A 175 -8.70 -7.68 20.16
C PHE A 175 -9.99 -8.21 20.79
N GLY A 176 -11.08 -8.29 20.02
CA GLY A 176 -12.33 -8.87 20.50
C GLY A 176 -12.20 -10.35 20.88
N HIS A 177 -11.38 -11.11 20.14
CA HIS A 177 -11.08 -12.49 20.50
C HIS A 177 -10.43 -12.59 21.89
N ILE A 178 -9.46 -11.71 22.19
CA ILE A 178 -8.76 -11.67 23.48
C ILE A 178 -9.73 -11.26 24.61
N LEU A 179 -10.54 -10.22 24.40
CA LEU A 179 -11.49 -9.72 25.41
C LEU A 179 -12.54 -10.77 25.80
N ARG A 180 -12.94 -11.62 24.86
CA ARG A 180 -13.87 -12.74 25.11
C ARG A 180 -13.25 -13.92 25.87
N ARG A 181 -11.92 -14.00 25.98
CA ARG A 181 -11.27 -15.06 26.76
C ARG A 181 -11.43 -14.81 28.26
N HIS A 182 -11.29 -15.88 29.04
CA HIS A 182 -11.27 -15.81 30.50
C HIS A 182 -10.22 -14.80 30.97
N ARG A 183 -10.50 -14.09 32.08
CA ARG A 183 -9.59 -13.09 32.67
C ARG A 183 -8.21 -13.68 32.97
N ASP A 184 -8.16 -14.99 33.26
CA ASP A 184 -6.89 -15.68 33.52
C ASP A 184 -6.09 -16.10 32.30
N ASN A 185 -6.63 -15.95 31.09
CA ASN A 185 -5.88 -16.26 29.88
C ASN A 185 -4.65 -15.34 29.76
N PRO A 186 -3.45 -15.86 29.44
CA PRO A 186 -2.23 -15.06 29.36
C PRO A 186 -2.35 -13.82 28.45
N ALA A 187 -3.02 -13.93 27.31
CA ALA A 187 -3.23 -12.80 26.39
C ALA A 187 -4.19 -11.75 26.97
N ASN A 188 -5.22 -12.18 27.70
CA ASN A 188 -6.14 -11.27 28.38
C ASN A 188 -5.45 -10.56 29.56
N LYS A 189 -4.70 -11.30 30.39
CA LYS A 189 -3.87 -10.73 31.46
C LYS A 189 -2.88 -9.69 30.92
N ALA A 190 -2.15 -10.02 29.85
CA ALA A 190 -1.19 -9.12 29.22
C ALA A 190 -1.88 -7.86 28.68
N THR A 191 -3.02 -8.00 28.01
CA THR A 191 -3.81 -6.87 27.51
C THR A 191 -4.23 -5.95 28.64
N ARG A 192 -4.78 -6.50 29.73
CA ARG A 192 -5.21 -5.72 30.90
C ARG A 192 -4.05 -5.01 31.60
N ALA A 193 -2.94 -5.72 31.84
CA ALA A 193 -1.72 -5.13 32.39
C ALA A 193 -1.22 -3.97 31.53
N TYR A 194 -1.32 -4.09 30.20
CA TYR A 194 -0.92 -3.06 29.25
C TYR A 194 -1.74 -1.77 29.38
N PHE A 195 -3.07 -1.89 29.52
CA PHE A 195 -3.95 -0.74 29.71
C PHE A 195 -3.78 -0.10 31.10
N ILE A 196 -3.50 -0.89 32.14
CA ILE A 196 -3.17 -0.37 33.48
C ILE A 196 -1.87 0.45 33.47
N GLN A 197 -0.87 0.02 32.69
CA GLN A 197 0.45 0.65 32.67
C GLN A 197 0.53 1.90 31.78
N CYS A 198 -0.39 2.09 30.83
CA CYS A 198 -0.43 3.24 29.91
C CYS A 198 -0.87 4.57 30.55
N GLY A 199 -1.28 4.59 31.82
CA GLY A 199 -1.54 5.82 32.59
C GLY A 199 -0.29 6.61 33.02
N LYS A 200 0.92 6.09 32.75
CA LYS A 200 2.17 6.78 33.08
C LYS A 200 2.72 7.51 31.85
N ASN A 201 2.82 8.83 31.93
CA ASN A 201 3.41 9.66 30.88
C ASN A 201 4.87 9.25 30.62
N HIS A 202 5.10 8.56 29.50
CA HIS A 202 6.46 8.25 29.05
C HIS A 202 7.03 9.46 28.30
N ARG A 203 8.12 10.06 28.81
CA ARG A 203 8.90 11.05 28.06
C ARG A 203 9.60 10.35 26.88
N GLY A 204 9.27 10.73 25.64
CA GLY A 204 9.89 10.21 24.42
C GLY A 204 8.97 10.21 23.21
N ARG A 205 9.45 9.65 22.07
CA ARG A 205 8.66 9.49 20.84
C ARG A 205 7.32 8.80 21.16
N PRO A 206 6.18 9.34 20.71
CA PRO A 206 4.88 8.73 20.94
C PRO A 206 4.91 7.29 20.45
N ARG A 207 4.72 6.34 21.36
CA ARG A 207 4.67 4.92 20.99
C ARG A 207 3.34 4.68 20.27
N THR A 208 3.39 4.10 19.07
CA THR A 208 2.23 3.55 18.36
C THR A 208 1.79 2.24 19.02
N THR A 209 1.46 2.32 20.31
CA THR A 209 1.02 1.18 21.12
C THR A 209 -0.39 0.78 20.75
N LEU A 210 -0.75 -0.48 21.02
CA LEU A 210 -2.09 -1.00 20.76
C LEU A 210 -3.21 -0.08 21.31
N PRO A 211 -3.16 0.46 22.55
CA PRO A 211 -4.11 1.46 23.05
C PRO A 211 -4.17 2.75 22.23
N THR A 212 -3.02 3.30 21.82
CA THR A 212 -2.99 4.53 21.01
C THR A 212 -3.69 4.31 19.67
N VAL A 213 -3.46 3.16 19.01
CA VAL A 213 -4.10 2.87 17.72
C VAL A 213 -5.58 2.51 17.90
N LEU A 214 -5.96 1.79 18.97
CA LEU A 214 -7.37 1.49 19.27
C LEU A 214 -8.16 2.76 19.63
N ASN A 215 -7.60 3.67 20.41
CA ASN A 215 -8.23 4.96 20.74
C ASN A 215 -8.36 5.85 19.50
N ARG A 216 -7.37 5.84 18.61
CA ARG A 216 -7.48 6.54 17.31
C ARG A 216 -8.64 5.99 16.48
N ASP A 217 -8.80 4.67 16.43
CA ASP A 217 -9.88 4.04 15.68
C ASP A 217 -11.26 4.32 16.31
N LEU A 218 -11.37 4.26 17.65
CA LEU A 218 -12.61 4.57 18.36
C LEU A 218 -13.03 6.04 18.18
N ALA A 219 -12.06 6.95 18.17
CA ALA A 219 -12.29 8.36 17.90
C ALA A 219 -12.89 8.63 16.51
N LEU A 220 -12.90 7.67 15.58
CA LEU A 220 -13.58 7.81 14.29
C LEU A 220 -15.11 7.69 14.40
N ILE A 221 -15.61 7.02 15.44
CA ILE A 221 -17.03 6.80 15.65
C ILE A 221 -17.58 7.59 16.85
N ASP A 222 -16.75 7.82 17.87
CA ASP A 222 -17.11 8.54 19.08
C ASP A 222 -15.84 9.04 19.80
N HIS A 223 -15.77 10.35 20.06
CA HIS A 223 -14.65 11.00 20.74
C HIS A 223 -14.67 10.83 22.27
N GLU A 224 -15.79 10.41 22.84
CA GLU A 224 -15.95 10.19 24.29
C GLU A 224 -15.38 8.83 24.74
N ILE A 225 -15.31 7.85 23.84
CA ILE A 225 -14.79 6.52 24.16
C ILE A 225 -13.25 6.56 24.20
N ARG A 226 -12.69 6.43 25.40
CA ARG A 226 -11.24 6.38 25.61
C ARG A 226 -10.81 5.18 26.45
N LEU A 227 -10.08 4.25 25.85
CA LEU A 227 -9.45 3.11 26.52
C LEU A 227 -8.18 3.53 27.29
N HIS A 228 -8.32 4.40 28.29
CA HIS A 228 -7.21 4.83 29.15
C HIS A 228 -7.29 4.25 30.57
N LEU A 229 -8.46 3.81 31.01
CA LEU A 229 -8.69 3.27 32.36
C LEU A 229 -9.19 1.82 32.30
N SER A 230 -8.98 1.08 33.40
CA SER A 230 -9.48 -0.29 33.57
C SER A 230 -11.00 -0.39 33.37
N ASP A 231 -11.72 0.64 33.81
CA ASP A 231 -13.18 0.63 33.84
C ASP A 231 -13.76 0.78 32.42
N GLU A 232 -13.10 1.56 31.56
CA GLU A 232 -13.44 1.69 30.15
C GLU A 232 -13.12 0.40 29.36
N LEU A 233 -12.05 -0.30 29.74
CA LEU A 233 -11.74 -1.61 29.16
C LEU A 233 -12.79 -2.65 29.54
N ASP A 234 -13.33 -2.60 30.76
CA ASP A 234 -14.39 -3.52 31.20
C ASP A 234 -15.72 -3.24 30.49
N LYS A 235 -16.06 -1.98 30.19
CA LYS A 235 -17.20 -1.63 29.32
C LYS A 235 -17.06 -2.20 27.91
N ILE A 236 -15.89 -2.01 27.28
CA ILE A 236 -15.61 -2.55 25.95
C ILE A 236 -15.55 -4.08 25.98
N THR A 237 -15.09 -4.68 27.08
CA THR A 237 -15.09 -6.14 27.28
C THR A 237 -16.52 -6.67 27.35
N ALA A 238 -17.42 -5.99 28.05
CA ALA A 238 -18.84 -6.35 28.12
C ALA A 238 -19.49 -6.30 26.72
N LEU A 239 -19.24 -5.22 25.96
CA LEU A 239 -19.67 -5.10 24.56
C LEU A 239 -19.11 -6.24 23.70
N ALA A 240 -17.85 -6.64 23.92
CA ALA A 240 -17.20 -7.70 23.16
C ALA A 240 -17.81 -9.09 23.38
N GLN A 241 -18.49 -9.33 24.50
CA GLN A 241 -19.16 -10.61 24.75
C GLN A 241 -20.33 -10.83 23.79
N ASP A 242 -21.06 -9.76 23.45
CA ASP A 242 -22.06 -9.80 22.39
C ASP A 242 -21.37 -9.72 21.02
N ARG A 243 -21.31 -10.85 20.31
CA ARG A 243 -20.69 -10.94 18.99
C ARG A 243 -21.35 -10.03 17.96
N ARG A 244 -22.67 -9.80 18.08
CA ARG A 244 -23.42 -8.96 17.13
C ARG A 244 -23.09 -7.50 17.38
N GLN A 245 -23.18 -7.02 18.62
CA GLN A 245 -22.81 -5.65 18.97
C GLN A 245 -21.34 -5.36 18.68
N TRP A 246 -20.44 -6.30 18.96
CA TRP A 246 -19.04 -6.20 18.60
C TRP A 246 -18.87 -6.05 17.08
N HIS A 247 -19.53 -6.89 16.30
CA HIS A 247 -19.47 -6.82 14.83
C HIS A 247 -19.98 -5.47 14.32
N GLU A 248 -21.14 -5.01 14.78
CA GLU A 248 -21.72 -3.73 14.40
C GLU A 248 -20.80 -2.56 14.73
N MET A 249 -20.16 -2.55 15.90
CA MET A 249 -19.16 -1.53 16.25
C MET A 249 -17.95 -1.58 15.31
N THR A 250 -17.38 -2.76 15.05
CA THR A 250 -16.20 -2.88 14.17
C THR A 250 -16.50 -2.45 12.74
N VAL A 251 -17.70 -2.75 12.22
CA VAL A 251 -18.14 -2.30 10.90
C VAL A 251 -18.31 -0.78 10.86
N LYS A 252 -18.82 -0.16 11.94
CA LYS A 252 -18.88 1.31 12.03
C LYS A 252 -17.49 1.95 11.98
N ILE A 253 -16.53 1.39 12.72
CA ILE A 253 -15.13 1.85 12.72
C ILE A 253 -14.53 1.70 11.32
N GLU A 254 -14.72 0.56 10.66
CA GLU A 254 -14.22 0.31 9.30
C GLU A 254 -14.79 1.32 8.29
N ARG A 255 -16.11 1.56 8.33
CA ARG A 255 -16.78 2.54 7.46
C ARG A 255 -16.29 3.96 7.72
N ALA A 256 -16.15 4.35 8.98
CA ALA A 256 -15.64 5.67 9.34
C ALA A 256 -14.17 5.85 8.94
N ALA A 257 -13.35 4.79 9.06
CA ALA A 257 -11.97 4.78 8.61
C ALA A 257 -11.85 4.86 7.09
N GLU A 258 -12.73 4.17 6.36
CA GLU A 258 -12.83 4.25 4.90
C GLU A 258 -13.26 5.66 4.46
N ALA A 259 -14.27 6.24 5.11
CA ALA A 259 -14.76 7.60 4.83
C ALA A 259 -13.70 8.68 5.13
N SER A 260 -13.07 8.61 6.31
CA SER A 260 -11.98 9.52 6.72
C SER A 260 -10.77 9.39 5.80
N GLN A 261 -10.50 8.18 5.31
CA GLN A 261 -9.51 7.98 4.28
C GLN A 261 -9.96 8.71 3.01
N THR A 262 -11.15 8.47 2.46
CA THR A 262 -11.63 9.13 1.24
C THR A 262 -11.64 10.66 1.33
N GLU A 263 -12.08 11.26 2.44
CA GLU A 263 -12.05 12.72 2.61
C GLU A 263 -10.62 13.27 2.67
N ASN A 264 -9.72 12.58 3.37
CA ASN A 264 -8.32 12.95 3.42
C ASN A 264 -7.59 12.67 2.08
N TRP A 265 -8.17 11.81 1.23
CA TRP A 265 -7.75 11.54 -0.16
C TRP A 265 -8.39 12.49 -1.18
N ASP A 266 -9.42 13.27 -0.87
CA ASP A 266 -10.08 14.17 -1.82
C ASP A 266 -9.88 15.66 -1.47
N ALA A 267 -9.42 15.98 -0.26
CA ALA A 267 -9.11 17.34 0.16
C ALA A 267 -7.85 17.89 -0.57
N PRO A 268 -7.90 19.07 -1.22
CA PRO A 268 -6.70 19.75 -1.71
C PRO A 268 -5.82 20.07 -0.52
N ARG A 269 -4.63 19.47 -0.45
CA ARG A 269 -3.64 19.83 0.57
C ARG A 269 -2.76 20.92 -0.02
N HIS A 270 -2.94 22.14 0.50
CA HIS A 270 -2.12 23.32 0.20
C HIS A 270 -0.64 23.10 0.55
#